data_AF-A0A1C6MLC1-F1
#
_entry.id   AF-A0A1C6MLC1-F1
#
_cell.length_a   1.000
_cell.length_b   1.000
_cell.length_c   1.000
_cell.angle_alpha   90.00
_cell.angle_beta   90.00
_cell.angle_gamma   90.00
#
_symmetry.space_group_name_H-M   'P 1'
#
loop_
_entity.id
_entity.type
_entity.pdbx_description
1 polymer ?
#
loop_
_entity_poly.entity_id
_entity_poly.type
_entity_poly.pdbx_seq_one_letter_code
_entity_poly.pdbx_strand_id
1 'polypeptide(L)' 'MVHTKKIALYVVVVFLLYVIITDPENAADYVQIGFEGVSSAAQAVGDFMTWVANGGKS' A
#
# COMPACT_ATOMS: atom_id res chain seq x y z
N MET A 1 -11.02 -9.99 -23.02
CA MET A 1 -10.95 -9.49 -21.61
C MET A 1 -9.53 -9.47 -21.04
N VAL A 2 -8.73 -10.54 -21.19
CA VAL A 2 -7.36 -10.60 -20.62
C VAL A 2 -6.38 -9.56 -21.22
N HIS A 3 -6.52 -9.21 -22.50
CA HIS A 3 -5.67 -8.21 -23.14
C HIS A 3 -5.91 -6.79 -22.60
N THR A 4 -7.16 -6.42 -22.34
CA THR A 4 -7.53 -5.14 -21.72
C THR A 4 -6.92 -5.00 -20.33
N LYS A 5 -6.98 -6.05 -19.50
CA LYS A 5 -6.36 -6.05 -18.17
C LYS A 5 -4.84 -5.86 -18.23
N LYS A 6 -4.17 -6.51 -19.19
CA LYS A 6 -2.73 -6.36 -19.39
C LYS A 6 -2.35 -4.95 -19.85
N ILE A 7 -3.10 -4.38 -20.79
CA ILE A 7 -2.87 -3.01 -21.28
C ILE A 7 -3.08 -2.00 -20.16
N ALA A 8 -4.18 -2.13 -19.39
CA ALA A 8 -4.45 -1.26 -18.26
C ALA A 8 -3.34 -1.32 -17.21
N LEU A 9 -2.89 -2.53 -16.85
CA LEU A 9 -1.74 -2.69 -15.95
C LEU A 9 -0.48 -2.04 -16.50
N TYR A 10 -0.21 -2.18 -17.80
CA TYR A 10 0.95 -1.59 -18.43
C TYR A 10 0.92 -0.06 -18.39
N VAL A 11 -0.24 0.55 -18.66
CA VAL A 11 -0.44 2.00 -18.54
C VAL A 11 -0.19 2.47 -17.11
N VAL A 12 -0.69 1.74 -16.11
CA VAL A 12 -0.45 2.07 -14.69
C VAL A 12 1.04 1.99 -14.35
N VAL A 13 1.74 0.93 -14.79
CA VAL A 13 3.19 0.79 -14.53
C VAL A 13 3.99 1.90 -15.19
N VAL A 14 3.70 2.24 -16.45
CA VAL A 14 4.37 3.35 -17.16
C VAL A 14 4.10 4.68 -16.47
N PHE A 15 2.88 4.92 -16.01
CA PHE A 15 2.52 6.12 -15.25
C PHE A 15 3.30 6.22 -13.93
N LEU A 16 3.40 5.13 -13.17
CA LEU A 16 4.19 5.11 -11.93
C LEU A 16 5.67 5.41 -12.21
N LEU A 17 6.25 4.79 -13.25
CA LEU A 17 7.64 5.06 -13.64
C LEU A 17 7.84 6.52 -14.07
N TYR A 18 6.88 7.10 -14.79
CA TYR A 18 6.92 8.51 -15.18
C TYR A 18 6.94 9.42 -13.95
N VAL A 19 6.03 9.21 -12.98
CA VAL A 19 5.97 10.02 -11.76
C VAL A 19 7.25 9.89 -10.93
N ILE A 20 7.83 8.69 -10.81
CA ILE A 20 9.11 8.48 -10.09
C ILE A 20 10.26 9.28 -10.73
N ILE A 21 10.32 9.35 -12.05
CA ILE A 21 11.40 10.04 -12.77
C ILE A 21 11.18 11.56 -12.77
N THR A 22 9.95 12.01 -12.97
CA THR A 22 9.63 13.43 -13.15
C THR A 22 9.48 14.17 -11.82
N ASP A 23 8.89 13.53 -10.80
CA ASP A 23 8.62 14.12 -9.49
C ASP A 23 8.93 13.12 -8.36
N PRO A 24 10.23 12.85 -8.10
CA PRO A 24 10.65 11.85 -7.13
C PRO A 24 10.22 12.17 -5.69
N GLU A 25 10.09 13.46 -5.34
CA GLU A 25 9.63 13.89 -4.01
C GLU A 25 8.19 13.44 -3.76
N ASN A 26 7.27 13.75 -4.68
CA ASN A 26 5.87 13.32 -4.59
C ASN A 26 5.74 11.79 -4.65
N ALA A 27 6.59 11.11 -5.43
CA ALA A 27 6.59 9.65 -5.49
C ALA A 27 6.95 9.01 -4.14
N ALA A 28 7.90 9.58 -3.40
CA ALA A 28 8.27 9.11 -2.06
C ALA A 28 7.12 9.26 -1.07
N ASP A 29 6.42 10.39 -1.12
CA ASP A 29 5.25 10.66 -0.26
C ASP A 29 4.10 9.68 -0.53
N TYR A 30 3.79 9.40 -1.80
CA TYR A 30 2.75 8.42 -2.16
C TYR A 30 3.08 7.00 -1.70
N VAL A 31 4.35 6.60 -1.84
CA VAL A 31 4.82 5.30 -1.36
C VAL A 31 4.77 5.24 0.16
N GLN A 32 5.17 6.30 0.86
CA GLN A 32 5.09 6.39 2.31
C GLN A 32 3.65 6.26 2.82
N ILE A 33 2.69 7.01 2.25
CA ILE A 33 1.27 6.89 2.61
C ILE A 33 0.77 5.45 2.37
N GLY A 34 1.19 4.81 1.28
CA GLY A 34 0.88 3.42 0.99
C GLY A 34 1.43 2.46 2.07
N PHE A 35 2.68 2.66 2.49
CA PHE A 35 3.31 1.88 3.55
C PHE A 35 2.67 2.14 4.92
N GLU A 36 2.33 3.38 5.25
CA GLU A 36 1.64 3.73 6.49
C GLU A 36 0.26 3.07 6.56
N GLY A 37 -0.49 3.05 5.47
CA GLY A 37 -1.78 2.35 5.41
C GLY A 37 -1.65 0.84 5.67
N VAL A 38 -0.67 0.19 5.03
CA VAL A 38 -0.40 -1.25 5.24
C VAL A 38 0.15 -1.52 6.64
N SER A 39 1.06 -0.69 7.13
CA SER A 39 1.66 -0.81 8.45
C SER A 39 0.63 -0.62 9.57
N SER A 40 -0.25 0.37 9.43
CA SER A 40 -1.37 0.62 10.35
C SER A 40 -2.34 -0.56 10.37
N ALA A 41 -2.69 -1.11 9.19
CA ALA A 41 -3.52 -2.30 9.12
C ALA A 41 -2.84 -3.51 9.79
N ALA A 42 -1.54 -3.71 9.56
CA ALA A 42 -0.77 -4.77 10.19
C ALA A 42 -0.67 -4.60 11.71
N GLN A 43 -0.47 -3.38 12.20
CA GLN A 43 -0.48 -3.05 13.63
C GLN A 43 -1.84 -3.35 14.25
N ALA A 44 -2.95 -2.91 13.64
CA ALA A 44 -4.29 -3.20 14.13
C ALA A 44 -4.57 -4.71 14.25
N VAL A 45 -4.08 -5.50 13.29
CA VAL A 45 -4.15 -6.97 13.37
C VAL A 45 -3.28 -7.51 14.50
N GLY A 46 -2.07 -6.99 14.68
CA GLY A 46 -1.17 -7.37 15.79
C GLY A 46 -1.73 -7.03 17.16
N ASP A 47 -2.32 -5.85 17.31
CA ASP A 47 -2.97 -5.38 18.53
C ASP A 47 -4.19 -6.23 18.87
N PHE A 48 -4.99 -6.58 17.86
CA PHE A 48 -6.10 -7.51 18.02
C PHE A 48 -5.63 -8.88 18.51
N MET A 49 -4.60 -9.45 17.89
CA MET A 49 -4.03 -10.74 18.31
C MET A 49 -3.47 -10.69 19.73
N THR A 50 -2.86 -9.57 20.12
CA THR A 50 -2.34 -9.34 21.47
C THR A 50 -3.47 -9.22 22.49
N TRP A 51 -4.56 -8.53 22.15
CA TRP A 51 -5.76 -8.44 22.98
C TRP A 51 -6.43 -9.81 23.19
N VAL A 52 -6.53 -10.62 22.13
CA VAL A 52 -7.05 -12.00 22.21
C VAL A 52 -6.17 -12.85 23.15
N ALA A 53 -4.84 -12.79 22.97
CA ALA A 53 -3.91 -13.55 23.80
C ALA A 53 -3.96 -13.16 25.28
N ASN A 54 -4.23 -11.89 25.59
CA ASN A 54 -4.40 -11.38 26.96
C ASN A 54 -5.81 -11.62 27.55
N GLY A 55 -6.66 -12.40 26.86
CA GLY A 55 -7.96 -12.82 27.36
C GLY A 55 -9.06 -11.76 27.25
N GLY A 56 -8.93 -10.83 26.30
CA GLY A 56 -9.99 -9.89 25.94
C GLY A 56 -10.27 -8.78 26.96
N LYS A 57 -9.35 -8.58 27.91
CA LYS A 57 -9.46 -7.52 28.91
C LYS A 57 -9.02 -6.20 28.29
N SER A 58 -9.99 -5.32 28.05
CA SER A 58 -9.76 -3.91 27.71
C SER A 58 -9.40 -3.10 28.93
#